data_AF-A0A6L5C148-F1
#
_entry.id   AF-A0A6L5C148-F1
#
_cell.length_a   1.000
_cell.length_b   1.000
_cell.length_c   1.000
_cell.angle_alpha   90.00
_cell.angle_beta   90.00
_cell.angle_gamma   90.00
#
_symmetry.space_group_name_H-M   'P 1'
#
loop_
_entity.id
_entity.type
_entity.pdbx_description
1 polymer ?
#
loop_
_entity_poly.entity_id
_entity_poly.type
_entity_poly.pdbx_seq_one_letter_code
_entity_poly.pdbx_strand_id
1 'polypeptide(L)' 'MNHPTLLSTIQIGPHKLAHRVVMAPLTRMRSEPGDFIANPNLPERIRLGWPLNAYDRDTFYGGTEVGFTDYPFYQESA' A
#
# COMPACT_ATOMS: atom_id res chain seq x y z
N MET A 1 -1.97 41.28 4.51
CA MET A 1 -0.88 40.37 4.06
C MET A 1 -1.31 39.76 2.75
N ASN A 2 -0.53 39.96 1.67
CA ASN A 2 -0.81 39.38 0.35
C ASN A 2 -0.28 37.94 0.32
N HIS A 3 -1.17 36.97 0.46
CA HIS A 3 -0.81 35.57 0.30
C HIS A 3 -0.98 35.15 -1.17
N PRO A 4 -0.02 34.41 -1.75
CA PRO A 4 -0.16 33.93 -3.12
C PRO A 4 -1.34 32.96 -3.23
N THR A 5 -2.12 33.10 -4.30
CA THR A 5 -3.27 32.24 -4.58
C THR A 5 -2.85 30.86 -5.09
N LEU A 6 -3.74 29.87 -5.02
CA LEU A 6 -3.46 28.50 -5.44
C LEU A 6 -2.97 28.39 -6.90
N LEU A 7 -3.53 29.23 -7.77
CA LEU A 7 -3.21 29.27 -9.20
C LEU A 7 -2.13 30.30 -9.56
N SER A 8 -1.44 30.87 -8.57
CA SER A 8 -0.28 31.72 -8.83
C SER A 8 0.87 30.88 -9.38
N THR A 9 1.53 31.38 -10.41
CA THR A 9 2.75 30.78 -10.94
C THR A 9 3.86 30.70 -9.88
N ILE A 10 4.67 29.64 -9.93
CA ILE A 10 5.82 29.43 -9.05
C ILE A 10 7.04 28.95 -9.85
N GLN A 11 8.22 29.43 -9.50
CA GLN A 11 9.50 28.94 -10.04
C GLN A 11 10.04 27.83 -9.12
N ILE A 12 10.29 26.65 -9.66
CA ILE A 12 10.91 25.53 -8.95
C ILE A 12 12.14 25.11 -9.74
N GLY A 13 13.33 25.46 -9.24
CA GLY A 13 14.59 25.22 -9.94
C GLY A 13 14.56 25.81 -11.36
N PRO A 14 14.80 25.01 -12.42
CA PRO A 14 14.76 25.50 -13.80
C PRO A 14 13.35 25.60 -14.38
N HIS A 15 12.31 25.11 -13.69
CA HIS A 15 10.96 25.02 -14.24
C HIS A 15 10.03 26.09 -13.67
N LYS A 16 9.27 26.75 -14.56
CA LYS A 16 8.21 27.70 -14.22
C LYS A 16 6.85 27.01 -14.31
N LEU A 17 6.20 26.79 -13.18
CA LEU A 17 4.91 26.10 -13.12
C LEU A 17 3.77 27.12 -13.10
N ALA A 18 2.77 26.93 -13.95
CA ALA A 18 1.61 27.82 -14.05
C ALA A 18 0.81 27.90 -12.74
N HIS A 19 0.77 26.81 -11.96
CA HIS A 19 0.01 26.68 -10.71
C HIS A 19 0.75 25.82 -9.69
N ARG A 20 0.26 25.82 -8.45
CA ARG A 20 0.86 25.07 -7.33
C ARG A 20 0.33 23.64 -7.15
N VAL A 21 -0.45 23.13 -8.10
CA VAL A 21 -0.94 21.73 -8.08
C VAL A 21 0.19 20.79 -8.50
N VAL A 22 0.52 19.82 -7.65
CA VAL A 22 1.50 18.76 -7.91
C VAL A 22 0.84 17.40 -7.76
N MET A 23 1.18 16.44 -8.62
CA MET A 23 0.72 15.06 -8.49
C MET A 23 1.47 14.38 -7.34
N ALA A 24 0.75 13.69 -6.46
CA ALA A 24 1.39 12.87 -5.44
C ALA A 24 2.22 11.75 -6.11
N PRO A 25 3.41 11.42 -5.60
CA PRO A 25 4.21 10.34 -6.14
C PRO A 25 3.44 9.01 -6.05
N LEU A 26 3.20 8.37 -7.19
CA LEU A 26 2.51 7.08 -7.30
C LEU A 26 3.39 5.88 -6.86
N THR A 27 4.60 6.13 -6.36
CA THR A 27 5.64 5.12 -6.17
C THR A 27 5.54 4.32 -4.86
N ARG A 28 4.40 4.35 -4.15
CA ARG A 28 4.26 3.69 -2.84
C ARG A 28 3.04 2.77 -2.71
N MET A 29 2.73 1.99 -3.74
CA MET A 29 1.88 0.80 -3.62
C MET A 29 2.76 -0.45 -3.78
N ARG A 30 3.24 -0.98 -2.66
CA ARG A 30 3.97 -2.28 -2.63
C ARG A 30 3.14 -3.43 -2.08
N SER A 31 1.98 -3.14 -1.48
CA SER A 31 1.08 -4.13 -0.90
C SER A 31 -0.26 -4.01 -1.60
N GLU A 32 -0.76 -5.13 -2.09
CA GLU A 32 -2.10 -5.27 -2.62
C GLU A 32 -3.11 -5.39 -1.46
N PRO A 33 -4.38 -5.02 -1.70
CA PRO A 33 -5.45 -5.25 -0.72
C PRO A 33 -5.55 -6.74 -0.40
N GLY A 34 -5.34 -7.11 0.86
CA GLY A 34 -5.45 -8.49 1.32
C GLY A 34 -4.13 -9.19 1.65
N ASP A 35 -2.98 -8.62 1.26
CA ASP A 35 -1.69 -9.26 1.55
C ASP A 35 -1.49 -9.50 3.05
N PHE A 36 -1.75 -8.49 3.88
CA PHE A 36 -1.66 -8.60 5.33
C PHE A 36 -2.81 -9.39 5.97
N ILE A 37 -3.93 -9.55 5.28
CA ILE A 37 -5.06 -10.36 5.77
C ILE A 37 -4.68 -11.84 5.65
N ALA A 38 -4.22 -12.27 4.48
CA ALA A 38 -3.91 -13.67 4.21
C ALA A 38 -2.54 -14.14 4.71
N ASN A 39 -1.62 -13.22 5.01
CA ASN A 39 -0.23 -13.56 5.33
C ASN A 39 0.18 -12.98 6.70
N PRO A 40 0.00 -13.73 7.80
CA PRO A 40 0.33 -13.24 9.14
C PRO A 40 1.82 -12.91 9.30
N ASN A 41 2.70 -13.57 8.53
CA ASN A 41 4.14 -13.30 8.46
C ASN A 41 4.60 -12.66 7.14
N LEU A 42 3.78 -11.78 6.54
CA LEU A 42 4.08 -11.11 5.27
C LEU A 42 5.49 -10.47 5.20
N PRO A 43 5.99 -9.75 6.22
CA PRO A 43 7.32 -9.13 6.12
C PRO A 43 8.44 -10.16 5.94
N GLU A 44 8.34 -11.32 6.59
CA GLU A 44 9.31 -12.41 6.43
C GLU A 44 9.21 -13.05 5.05
N ARG A 45 7.98 -13.29 4.57
CA ARG A 45 7.76 -13.84 3.23
C ARG A 45 8.37 -12.95 2.14
N ILE A 46 8.17 -11.64 2.22
CA ILE A 46 8.78 -10.68 1.28
C ILE A 46 10.31 -10.68 1.42
N ARG A 47 10.83 -10.69 2.65
CA ARG A 47 12.27 -10.65 2.92
C ARG A 47 12.99 -11.90 2.39
N LEU A 48 12.36 -13.06 2.48
CA LEU A 48 12.95 -14.36 2.13
C LEU A 48 12.50 -14.88 0.76
N GLY A 49 11.60 -14.17 0.07
CA GLY A 49 11.08 -14.57 -1.24
C GLY A 49 10.14 -15.78 -1.17
N TRP A 50 9.48 -16.00 -0.04
CA TRP A 50 8.50 -17.08 0.11
C TRP A 50 7.17 -16.75 -0.58
N PRO A 51 6.44 -17.77 -1.07
CA PRO A 51 5.14 -17.55 -1.70
C PRO A 51 4.15 -16.91 -0.73
N LEU A 52 3.24 -16.09 -1.25
CA LEU A 52 2.15 -15.51 -0.48
C LEU A 52 0.92 -16.42 -0.53
N ASN A 53 0.19 -16.50 0.58
CA ASN A 53 -1.14 -17.07 0.62
C ASN A 53 -2.09 -16.20 -0.23
N ALA A 54 -2.97 -16.84 -0.98
CA ALA A 54 -4.08 -16.17 -1.64
C ALA A 54 -5.10 -15.70 -0.58
N TYR A 55 -5.63 -14.49 -0.76
CA TYR A 55 -6.73 -13.99 0.06
C TYR A 55 -8.08 -14.30 -0.60
N ASP A 56 -9.07 -14.61 0.23
CA ASP A 56 -10.47 -14.66 -0.18
C ASP A 56 -11.15 -13.34 0.20
N ARG A 57 -11.72 -12.62 -0.78
CA ARG A 57 -12.39 -11.33 -0.54
C ARG A 57 -13.77 -11.49 0.06
N ASP A 58 -14.43 -12.61 -0.19
CA ASP A 58 -15.80 -12.84 0.30
C ASP A 58 -15.81 -13.02 1.83
N THR A 59 -14.66 -13.35 2.42
CA THR A 59 -14.48 -13.55 3.86
C THR A 59 -13.95 -12.31 4.60
N PHE A 60 -13.68 -11.19 3.92
CA PHE A 60 -13.10 -10.01 4.58
C PHE A 60 -14.02 -9.42 5.66
N TYR A 61 -15.34 -9.55 5.46
CA TYR A 61 -16.34 -9.00 6.36
C TYR A 61 -17.43 -10.04 6.58
N GLY A 62 -17.64 -10.42 7.84
CA GLY A 62 -18.60 -11.48 8.17
C GLY A 62 -18.66 -11.81 9.66
N GLY A 63 -17.65 -11.39 10.44
CA GLY A 63 -17.63 -11.54 11.90
C GLY A 63 -17.36 -12.96 12.39
N THR A 64 -16.89 -13.85 11.51
CA THR A 64 -16.45 -15.20 11.85
C THR A 64 -14.92 -15.29 11.86
N GLU A 65 -14.38 -16.42 12.31
CA GLU A 65 -12.93 -16.68 12.30
C GLU A 65 -12.36 -16.96 10.90
N VAL A 66 -13.22 -17.34 9.95
CA VAL A 66 -12.84 -17.70 8.58
C VAL A 66 -12.36 -16.47 7.82
N GLY A 67 -11.15 -16.55 7.27
CA GLY A 67 -10.52 -15.44 6.57
C GLY A 67 -10.05 -14.31 7.50
N PHE A 68 -9.95 -14.56 8.81
CA PHE A 68 -9.50 -13.58 9.80
C PHE A 68 -8.31 -14.11 10.62
N THR A 69 -8.46 -15.23 11.31
CA THR A 69 -7.42 -15.80 12.20
C THR A 69 -6.88 -17.15 11.75
N ASP A 70 -7.44 -17.72 10.69
CA ASP A 70 -7.20 -19.09 10.22
C ASP A 70 -6.14 -19.20 9.11
N TYR A 71 -5.60 -18.08 8.63
CA TYR A 71 -4.52 -18.11 7.65
C TYR A 71 -3.21 -18.66 8.24
N PRO A 72 -2.57 -19.66 7.58
CA PRO A 72 -1.38 -20.29 8.12
C PRO A 72 -0.13 -19.41 7.98
N PHE A 73 0.76 -19.53 8.96
CA PHE A 73 2.15 -19.08 8.83
C PHE A 73 2.87 -19.93 7.79
N TYR A 74 3.79 -19.30 7.05
CA TYR A 74 4.69 -20.08 6.20
C TYR A 74 5.63 -20.91 7.08
N GLN A 75 5.73 -22.21 6.79
CA GLN A 75 6.67 -23.11 7.43
C GLN A 75 7.62 -23.62 6.35
N GLU A 76 8.91 -23.34 6.50
CA GLU A 76 9.93 -23.90 5.63
C GLU A 76 10.02 -25.40 5.90
N SER A 77 9.92 -26.21 4.83
CA SER A 77 10.15 -27.64 4.93
C SER A 77 11.65 -27.86 5.12
N ALA A 78 12.03 -28.33 6.31
CA ALA A 78 13.42 -28.59 6.70
C ALA A 78 14.08 -29.71 5.87
#